data_AF-X1MDD2-F1
#
_entry.id   AF-X1MDD2-F1
#
_cell.length_a   1.000
_cell.length_b   1.000
_cell.length_c   1.000
_cell.angle_alpha   90.00
_cell.angle_beta   90.00
_cell.angle_gamma   90.00
#
_symmetry.space_group_name_H-M   'P 1'
#
loop_
_entity.id
_entity.type
_entity.pdbx_description
1 polymer ?
#
loop_
_entity_poly.entity_id
_entity_poly.type
_entity_poly.pdbx_seq_one_letter_code
_entity_poly.pdbx_strand_id
1 'polypeptide(L)' 'DYEITPEYSYRWDDKTKSVKIIEKPWQILDDRGIPSYSLLPPPVVVSLIKQIAEVLSL' A
#
# COMPACT_ATOMS: atom_id res chain seq x y z
N ASP A 1 -2.93 -6.69 13.01
CA ASP A 1 -1.83 -5.89 12.42
C ASP A 1 -2.24 -5.35 11.07
N TYR A 2 -1.90 -4.10 10.77
CA TYR A 2 -2.16 -3.50 9.46
C TYR A 2 -0.97 -3.78 8.55
N GLU A 3 -1.25 -4.28 7.35
CA GLU A 3 -0.22 -4.47 6.31
C GLU A 3 0.06 -3.13 5.61
N ILE A 4 1.28 -2.91 5.16
CA ILE A 4 1.66 -1.71 4.40
C ILE A 4 1.52 -2.04 2.91
N THR A 5 0.97 -1.11 2.14
CA THR A 5 0.86 -1.25 0.68
C THR A 5 2.26 -1.42 0.07
N PRO A 6 2.50 -2.44 -0.77
CA PRO A 6 3.78 -2.58 -1.45
C PRO A 6 3.90 -1.58 -2.62
N GLU A 7 5.10 -1.08 -2.81
CA GLU A 7 5.55 -0.33 -3.97
C GLU A 7 6.50 -1.20 -4.78
N TYR A 8 6.28 -1.25 -6.10
CA TYR A 8 7.10 -2.02 -7.02
C TYR A 8 7.94 -1.11 -7.92
N SER A 9 9.25 -1.30 -7.88
CA SER A 9 10.21 -0.66 -8.79
C SER A 9 10.79 -1.71 -9.74
N TYR A 10 10.66 -1.46 -11.04
CA TYR A 10 11.20 -2.34 -12.08
C TYR A 10 12.56 -1.81 -12.56
N ARG A 11 13.57 -2.67 -12.61
CA ARG A 11 14.90 -2.32 -13.12
C ARG A 11 15.37 -3.37 -14.12
N TRP A 12 15.86 -2.94 -15.27
CA TRP A 12 16.50 -3.83 -16.23
C TRP A 12 17.86 -4.32 -15.68
N ASP A 13 18.11 -5.62 -15.75
CA ASP A 13 19.41 -6.22 -15.44
C ASP A 13 20.09 -6.70 -16.72
N ASP A 14 21.17 -6.04 -17.10
CA ASP A 14 21.92 -6.35 -18.31
C ASP A 14 22.71 -7.66 -18.25
N LYS A 15 23.00 -8.20 -17.05
CA LYS A 15 23.71 -9.47 -16.86
C LYS A 15 22.77 -10.65 -17.03
N THR A 16 21.59 -10.58 -16.44
CA THR A 16 20.59 -11.65 -16.51
C THR A 16 19.64 -11.48 -17.70
N LYS A 17 19.72 -10.35 -18.41
CA LYS A 17 18.83 -9.98 -19.52
C LYS A 17 17.35 -10.10 -19.14
N SER A 18 17.02 -9.63 -17.96
CA SER A 18 15.68 -9.73 -17.39
C SER A 18 15.32 -8.51 -16.55
N VAL A 19 14.02 -8.33 -16.30
CA VAL A 19 13.52 -7.29 -15.40
C VAL A 19 13.62 -7.80 -13.96
N LYS A 20 14.31 -7.04 -13.11
CA LYS A 20 14.28 -7.20 -11.66
C LYS A 20 13.13 -6.41 -11.07
N ILE A 21 12.34 -7.07 -10.24
CA ILE A 21 11.26 -6.47 -9.45
C ILE A 21 11.80 -6.21 -8.06
N ILE A 22 11.72 -4.96 -7.61
CA ILE A 22 12.11 -4.54 -6.26
C ILE A 22 10.83 -4.16 -5.54
N GLU A 23 10.48 -4.92 -4.51
CA GLU A 23 9.34 -4.64 -3.65
C GLU A 23 9.83 -3.90 -2.39
N LYS A 24 9.18 -2.79 -2.07
CA LYS A 24 9.44 -2.00 -0.85
C LYS A 24 8.11 -1.46 -0.29
N PRO A 25 8.04 -1.08 0.99
CA PRO A 25 6.85 -0.43 1.52
C PRO A 25 6.60 0.89 0.80
N TRP A 26 5.34 1.17 0.45
CA TRP A 26 4.94 2.50 0.02
C TRP A 26 5.03 3.44 1.22
N GLN A 27 5.93 4.41 1.14
CA GLN A 27 6.15 5.42 2.16
C GLN A 27 6.54 6.76 1.53
N ILE A 28 6.04 7.85 2.09
CA ILE A 28 6.41 9.21 1.72
C ILE A 28 6.76 10.00 2.98
N LEU A 29 7.66 10.98 2.89
CA LEU A 29 7.93 11.87 4.01
C LEU A 29 6.84 12.94 4.09
N ASP A 30 6.37 13.25 5.30
CA ASP A 30 5.53 14.41 5.57
C ASP A 30 6.34 15.72 5.53
N ASP A 31 5.66 16.86 5.72
CA ASP A 31 6.28 18.19 5.71
C ASP A 31 7.33 18.40 6.83
N ARG A 32 7.39 17.50 7.81
CA ARG A 32 8.37 17.49 8.90
C ARG A 32 9.46 16.44 8.71
N GLY A 33 9.46 15.72 7.58
CA GLY A 33 10.41 14.66 7.28
C GLY A 33 10.10 13.32 7.96
N ILE A 34 8.88 13.12 8.47
CA ILE A 34 8.47 11.89 9.15
C ILE A 34 7.83 10.92 8.14
N PRO A 35 8.20 9.62 8.13
CA PRO A 35 7.58 8.64 7.26
C PRO A 35 6.07 8.50 7.50
N SER A 36 5.31 8.70 6.42
CA SER A 36 3.89 8.40 6.30
C SER A 36 3.72 7.15 5.45
N TYR A 37 2.90 6.22 5.93
CA TYR A 37 2.70 4.90 5.30
C TYR A 37 1.32 4.82 4.66
N SER A 38 1.23 4.17 3.50
CA SER A 38 -0.05 3.72 2.94
C SER A 38 -0.39 2.37 3.53
N LEU A 39 -1.47 2.29 4.30
CA LEU A 39 -1.93 1.03 4.87
C LEU A 39 -2.76 0.28 3.83
N LEU A 40 -2.48 -1.01 3.66
CA LEU A 40 -3.32 -1.91 2.90
C LEU A 40 -4.62 -2.12 3.70
N PRO A 41 -5.79 -1.70 3.19
CA PRO A 41 -7.02 -1.78 3.94
C PRO A 41 -7.41 -3.26 4.13
N PRO A 42 -7.56 -3.75 5.37
CA PRO A 42 -7.98 -5.12 5.60
C PRO A 42 -9.40 -5.33 5.04
N PRO A 43 -9.65 -6.39 4.24
CA PRO A 43 -10.95 -6.62 3.62
C PRO A 43 -12.14 -6.61 4.60
N VAL A 44 -11.91 -7.11 5.81
CA VAL A 44 -12.89 -7.14 6.90
C VAL A 44 -13.29 -5.73 7.34
N VAL A 45 -12.32 -4.81 7.45
CA VAL A 45 -12.56 -3.42 7.87
C VAL A 45 -13.35 -2.69 6.78
N VAL A 46 -13.01 -2.90 5.50
CA VAL A 46 -13.76 -2.34 4.37
C VAL A 46 -15.21 -2.84 4.36
N SER A 47 -15.40 -4.13 4.60
CA SER A 47 -16.75 -4.74 4.67
C SER A 47 -17.58 -4.16 5.81
N LEU A 48 -16.96 -3.92 6.98
CA LEU A 48 -17.62 -3.28 8.11
C LEU A 48 -18.05 -1.83 7.78
N ILE A 49 -17.19 -1.03 7.17
CA ILE A 49 -17.53 0.34 6.76
C ILE A 49 -18.71 0.34 5.80
N LYS A 50 -18.74 -0.59 4.83
CA LYS A 50 -19.87 -0.75 3.90
C LYS A 50 -21.17 -1.03 4.64
N GLN A 51 -21.17 -1.97 5.59
CA GLN A 51 -22.35 -2.29 6.39
C GLN A 51 -22.82 -1.09 7.22
N ILE A 52 -21.90 -0.32 7.79
CA ILE A 52 -22.24 0.89 8.54
C ILE A 52 -22.87 1.95 7.62
N ALA A 53 -22.31 2.16 6.42
CA ALA A 53 -22.86 3.11 5.45
C ALA A 53 -24.29 2.74 5.05
N GLU A 54 -24.55 1.45 4.79
CA GLU A 54 -25.89 0.93 4.49
C GLU A 54 -26.88 1.18 5.64
N VAL A 55 -26.47 0.91 6.90
CA VAL A 55 -27.32 1.13 8.09
C VAL A 55 -27.61 2.61 8.31
N LEU A 56 -26.64 3.49 8.03
CA LEU A 56 -26.78 4.92 8.21
C LEU A 56 -27.44 5.63 7.00
N SER A 57 -27.80 4.90 5.94
CA SER A 57 -28.35 5.45 4.70
C SER A 57 -27.46 6.53 4.07
N LEU A 58 -26.15 6.31 4.07
CA LEU A 58 -25.13 7.17 3.48
C LEU A 58 -24.76 6.73 2.06
#